data_AF-A0A969NGT5-F1
#
_entry.id   AF-A0A969NGT5-F1
#
_cell.length_a   1.000
_cell.length_b   1.000
_cell.length_c   1.000
_cell.angle_alpha   90.00
_cell.angle_beta   90.00
_cell.angle_gamma   90.00
#
_symmetry.space_group_name_H-M   'P 1'
#
loop_
_entity.id
_entity.type
_entity.pdbx_description
1 polymer ?
#
loop_
_entity_poly.entity_id
_entity_poly.type
_entity_poly.pdbx_seq_one_letter_code
_entity_poly.pdbx_strand_id
1 'polypeptide(L)'
;MGDMEVKGTAIKTIPEFVKVKFPDEFNIWIESLPQESRAIMENRISMTNWYPLNSALIIPTKSIGEMFFKDIQKGAYELGFLAHLKR
;
A
#
# COMPACT_ATOMS: atom_id res chain seq x y z
N MET A 1 -21.65 4.18 7.34
CA MET A 1 -21.01 3.73 6.08
C MET A 1 -20.37 2.40 6.41
N GLY A 2 -20.78 1.29 5.80
CA GLY A 2 -20.29 -0.03 6.21
C GLY A 2 -18.77 -0.14 6.03
N ASP A 3 -18.10 -0.78 6.99
CA ASP A 3 -16.67 -1.05 6.96
C ASP A 3 -16.35 -1.97 5.77
N MET A 4 -16.01 -1.39 4.64
CA MET A 4 -15.53 -2.18 3.49
C MET A 4 -14.17 -2.76 3.87
N GLU A 5 -13.99 -4.04 3.55
CA GLU A 5 -12.76 -4.75 3.80
C GLU A 5 -12.09 -5.22 2.50
N VAL A 6 -10.78 -5.44 2.58
CA VAL A 6 -9.95 -5.95 1.48
C VAL A 6 -9.14 -7.14 1.96
N LYS A 7 -9.01 -8.17 1.10
CA LYS A 7 -8.22 -9.36 1.41
C LYS A 7 -6.72 -9.06 1.39
N GLY A 8 -5.97 -9.63 2.33
CA GLY A 8 -4.52 -9.47 2.46
C GLY A 8 -3.73 -9.74 1.17
N THR A 9 -4.22 -10.66 0.33
CA THR A 9 -3.62 -10.96 -0.99
C THR A 9 -3.57 -9.75 -1.93
N ALA A 10 -4.49 -8.78 -1.79
CA ALA A 10 -4.54 -7.60 -2.63
C ALA A 10 -3.64 -6.46 -2.13
N ILE A 11 -3.36 -6.40 -0.83
CA ILE A 11 -2.59 -5.30 -0.21
C ILE A 11 -1.12 -5.67 0.07
N LYS A 12 -0.75 -6.97 0.08
CA LYS A 12 0.64 -7.40 0.34
C LYS A 12 1.66 -6.78 -0.63
N THR A 13 1.24 -6.49 -1.86
CA THR A 13 2.10 -5.96 -2.91
C THR A 13 2.43 -4.48 -2.71
N ILE A 14 1.72 -3.77 -1.83
CA ILE A 14 1.92 -2.34 -1.57
C ILE A 14 3.27 -2.08 -0.90
N PRO A 15 3.57 -2.63 0.29
CA PRO A 15 4.87 -2.40 0.92
C PRO A 15 6.00 -3.04 0.10
N GLU A 16 5.74 -4.14 -0.61
CA GLU A 16 6.72 -4.73 -1.53
C GLU A 16 7.05 -3.79 -2.69
N PHE A 17 6.06 -3.10 -3.26
CA PHE A 17 6.28 -2.15 -4.34
C PHE A 17 7.22 -1.03 -3.91
N VAL A 18 6.97 -0.44 -2.74
CA VAL A 18 7.82 0.63 -2.22
C VAL A 18 9.22 0.12 -1.92
N LYS A 19 9.36 -1.06 -1.28
CA LYS A 19 10.69 -1.67 -1.03
C LYS A 19 11.49 -1.95 -2.29
N VAL A 20 10.82 -2.33 -3.39
CA VAL A 20 11.49 -2.65 -4.65
C VAL A 20 11.81 -1.40 -5.47
N LYS A 21 10.88 -0.44 -5.55
CA LYS A 21 11.00 0.72 -6.44
C LYS A 21 11.66 1.94 -5.77
N PHE A 22 11.50 2.07 -4.45
CA PHE A 22 11.96 3.19 -3.64
C PHE A 22 12.57 2.69 -2.31
N PRO A 23 13.60 1.83 -2.35
CA PRO A 23 14.15 1.17 -1.15
C PRO A 23 14.61 2.17 -0.07
N ASP A 24 15.26 3.26 -0.49
CA ASP A 24 15.81 4.28 0.42
C ASP A 24 14.72 5.15 1.08
N GLU A 25 13.51 5.18 0.50
CA GLU A 25 12.39 5.96 0.99
C GLU A 25 11.32 5.12 1.70
N PHE A 26 11.53 3.81 1.85
CA PHE A 26 10.54 2.92 2.46
C PHE A 26 10.16 3.36 3.88
N ASN A 27 11.16 3.66 4.72
CA ASN A 27 10.91 4.09 6.10
C ASN A 27 10.22 5.45 6.14
N ILE A 28 10.61 6.39 5.27
CA ILE A 28 9.98 7.71 5.15
C ILE A 28 8.51 7.56 4.75
N TRP A 29 8.21 6.67 3.80
CA TRP A 29 6.84 6.36 3.40
C TRP A 29 6.03 5.76 4.54
N ILE A 30 6.56 4.75 5.25
CA ILE A 30 5.90 4.15 6.43
C ILE A 30 5.60 5.21 7.50
N GLU A 31 6.54 6.10 7.79
CA GLU A 31 6.40 7.19 8.76
C GLU A 31 5.43 8.28 8.30
N SER A 32 5.21 8.44 7.00
CA SER A 32 4.21 9.37 6.47
C SER A 32 2.77 8.90 6.68
N LEU A 33 2.56 7.58 6.86
CA LEU A 33 1.24 7.00 6.97
C LEU A 33 0.60 7.29 8.33
N PRO A 34 -0.73 7.46 8.39
CA PRO A 34 -1.48 7.43 9.64
C PRO A 34 -1.23 6.14 10.42
N GLN A 35 -1.37 6.19 11.75
CA GLN A 35 -1.04 5.08 12.65
C GLN A 35 -1.62 3.73 12.23
N GLU A 36 -2.90 3.69 11.84
CA GLU A 36 -3.56 2.45 11.43
C GLU A 36 -2.97 1.86 10.13
N SER A 37 -2.78 2.70 9.12
CA SER A 37 -2.13 2.31 7.87
C SER A 37 -0.68 1.88 8.09
N ARG A 38 0.06 2.61 8.93
CA ARG A 38 1.43 2.29 9.31
C ARG A 38 1.51 0.91 9.94
N ALA A 39 0.66 0.64 10.92
CA ALA A 39 0.62 -0.66 11.61
C ALA A 39 0.36 -1.82 10.66
N ILE A 40 -0.43 -1.63 9.60
CA ILE A 40 -0.67 -2.68 8.59
C ILE A 40 0.55 -2.84 7.67
N MET A 41 1.16 -1.73 7.22
CA MET A 41 2.22 -1.72 6.21
C MET A 41 3.61 -2.07 6.74
N GLU A 42 3.86 -1.82 8.02
CA GLU A 42 5.12 -2.15 8.71
C GLU A 42 5.19 -3.65 9.06
N ASN A 43 4.04 -4.27 9.32
CA ASN A 43 3.94 -5.66 9.73
C ASN A 43 3.87 -6.63 8.55
N ARG A 44 4.08 -7.92 8.84
CA ARG A 44 3.87 -8.99 7.86
C ARG A 44 2.36 -9.14 7.59
N ILE A 45 1.91 -8.72 6.42
CA ILE A 45 0.52 -8.86 5.99
C ILE A 45 0.17 -10.34 5.80
N SER A 46 -0.77 -10.85 6.59
CA SER A 46 -1.40 -12.16 6.39
C SER A 46 -2.30 -12.13 5.15
N MET A 47 -2.10 -13.09 4.23
CA MET A 47 -2.90 -13.23 3.01
C MET A 47 -4.32 -13.75 3.24
N THR A 48 -4.57 -14.42 4.37
CA THR A 48 -5.88 -15.00 4.71
C THR A 48 -6.81 -14.02 5.40
N ASN A 49 -6.27 -12.95 5.98
CA ASN A 49 -7.04 -11.98 6.74
C ASN A 49 -7.71 -10.94 5.84
N TRP A 50 -8.77 -10.34 6.38
CA TRP A 50 -9.41 -9.15 5.84
C TRP A 50 -8.95 -7.93 6.63
N TYR A 51 -8.84 -6.79 5.96
CA TYR A 51 -8.34 -5.54 6.52
C TYR A 51 -9.24 -4.38 6.13
N PRO A 52 -9.32 -3.31 6.93
CA PRO A 52 -10.08 -2.11 6.58
C PRO A 52 -9.62 -1.52 5.23
N LEU A 53 -10.53 -1.38 4.27
CA LEU A 53 -10.22 -0.95 2.90
C LEU A 53 -9.48 0.39 2.88
N ASN A 54 -9.92 1.34 3.70
CA ASN A 54 -9.31 2.67 3.75
C ASN A 54 -7.85 2.60 4.22
N SER A 55 -7.64 2.02 5.39
CA SER A 55 -6.33 2.02 6.06
C SER A 55 -5.34 1.06 5.41
N ALA A 56 -5.83 0.01 4.75
CA ALA A 56 -4.99 -1.02 4.14
C ALA A 56 -4.74 -0.85 2.63
N LEU A 57 -5.62 -0.18 1.88
CA LEU A 57 -5.48 -0.04 0.43
C LEU A 57 -5.45 1.42 -0.01
N ILE A 58 -6.48 2.19 0.35
CA ILE A 58 -6.71 3.53 -0.21
C ILE A 58 -5.63 4.51 0.26
N ILE A 59 -5.43 4.64 1.57
CA ILE A 59 -4.46 5.59 2.15
C ILE A 59 -3.03 5.28 1.70
N PRO A 60 -2.53 4.02 1.81
CA PRO A 60 -1.18 3.68 1.38
C PRO A 60 -0.94 3.93 -0.12
N THR A 61 -1.91 3.58 -0.97
CA THR A 61 -1.81 3.79 -2.43
C THR A 61 -1.80 5.29 -2.78
N LYS A 62 -2.65 6.07 -2.12
CA LYS A 62 -2.69 7.52 -2.33
C LYS A 62 -1.37 8.18 -1.95
N SER A 63 -0.82 7.81 -0.79
CA SER A 63 0.49 8.28 -0.30
C SER A 63 1.61 7.98 -1.30
N ILE A 64 1.63 6.78 -1.91
CA ILE A 64 2.59 6.44 -2.97
C ILE A 64 2.50 7.43 -4.15
N GLY A 65 1.29 7.70 -4.63
CA GLY A 65 1.08 8.62 -5.74
C GLY A 65 1.49 10.06 -5.40
N GLU A 66 1.19 10.52 -4.19
CA GLU A 66 1.55 11.86 -3.72
C GLU A 66 3.07 12.03 -3.54
N MET A 67 3.73 11.08 -2.88
CA MET A 67 5.16 11.16 -2.56
C MET A 67 6.05 10.94 -3.77
N PHE A 68 5.80 9.88 -4.55
CA PHE A 68 6.76 9.42 -5.55
C PHE A 68 6.42 9.84 -6.98
N PHE A 69 5.16 10.20 -7.25
CA PHE A 69 4.69 10.47 -8.61
C PHE A 69 4.07 11.86 -8.78
N LYS A 70 3.75 12.55 -7.68
CA LYS A 70 2.92 13.77 -7.65
C LYS A 70 1.60 13.61 -8.43
N ASP A 71 1.13 12.38 -8.53
CA ASP A 71 -0.05 11.94 -9.27
C ASP A 71 -0.55 10.62 -8.69
N ILE A 72 -1.75 10.68 -8.10
CA ILE A 72 -2.41 9.54 -7.45
C ILE A 72 -2.75 8.44 -8.46
N GLN A 73 -3.22 8.81 -9.65
CA GLN A 73 -3.61 7.85 -10.68
C GLN A 73 -2.39 7.11 -11.21
N LYS A 74 -1.30 7.83 -11.44
CA LYS A 74 -0.03 7.22 -11.85
C LYS A 74 0.52 6.28 -10.79
N GLY A 75 0.51 6.68 -9.51
CA GLY A 75 0.94 5.82 -8.41
C GLY A 75 0.13 4.52 -8.31
N ALA A 76 -1.20 4.62 -8.41
CA ALA A 76 -2.09 3.47 -8.40
C ALA A 76 -1.87 2.54 -9.62
N TYR A 77 -1.66 3.10 -10.81
CA TYR A 77 -1.37 2.34 -12.02
C TYR A 77 -0.05 1.56 -11.92
N GLU A 78 1.02 2.23 -11.50
CA GLU A 78 2.35 1.62 -11.33
C GLU A 78 2.36 0.49 -10.29
N LEU A 79 1.65 0.70 -9.17
CA LEU A 79 1.44 -0.32 -8.15
C LEU A 79 0.68 -1.53 -8.71
N GLY A 80 -0.43 -1.30 -9.41
CA GLY A 80 -1.24 -2.35 -10.03
C GLY A 80 -0.47 -3.15 -11.10
N PHE A 81 0.35 -2.46 -11.90
CA PHE A 81 1.21 -3.09 -12.89
C PHE A 81 2.25 -4.01 -12.24
N LEU A 82 2.91 -3.58 -11.16
CA LEU A 82 3.83 -4.45 -10.41
C LEU A 82 3.12 -5.68 -9.84
N ALA A 83 1.89 -5.52 -9.35
CA ALA A 83 1.10 -6.63 -8.84
C ALA A 83 0.73 -7.66 -9.94
N HIS A 84 0.66 -7.25 -11.20
CA HIS A 84 0.41 -8.14 -12.34
C HIS A 84 1.63 -9.00 -12.69
N LEU A 85 2.85 -8.44 -12.59
CA LEU A 85 4.10 -9.15 -12.92
C LEU A 85 4.50 -10.25 -11.91
N LYS A 86 3.94 -10.23 -10.70
CA LYS A 86 4.23 -11.21 -9.63
C LYS A 86 3.17 -12.32 -9.51
N ARG A 87 2.24 -12.44 -10.46
CA ARG A 87 1.21 -13.49 -10.48
C ARG A 87 1.65 -14.73 -11.24
#